data_AF-A0A1Y2DB19-F1
#
_entry.id   AF-A0A1Y2DB19-F1
#
_cell.length_a   1.000
_cell.length_b   1.000
_cell.length_c   1.000
_cell.angle_alpha   90.00
_cell.angle_beta   90.00
_cell.angle_gamma   90.00
#
_symmetry.space_group_name_H-M   'P 1'
#
loop_
_entity.id
_entity.type
_entity.pdbx_description
1 polymer ?
#
loop_
_entity_poly.entity_id
_entity_poly.type
_entity_poly.pdbx_seq_one_letter_code
_entity_poly.pdbx_strand_id
1 'polypeptide(L)'
;MAPRKNSPFATSKEPEAQVEPRTRSPTEEDIDPNQRIADLEEQVQDLEAELQNYNARVREQERMINSLKETIDAKDRTIIQQAQQIAHCSRPTTILPSVEGPQIRGSTDGNRKGADVVTLKDGIDPTVTNWIMLIRDKFQDEPMNYPDEQSQIRYCRRRLEGTALSRVGAYLQRGKDFDSLELFFKFLPNNKEQLVAAQNGKPFADWFATFQDELYETAWPEEDWKEKLHIMLPKELQLKTSKEA
;
A
#
# COMPACT_ATOMS: atom_id res chain seq x y z
N MET A 1 -4.20 -93.78 71.46
CA MET A 1 -4.46 -92.38 71.85
C MET A 1 -4.02 -91.46 70.72
N ALA A 2 -4.93 -90.69 70.14
CA ALA A 2 -4.64 -89.48 69.34
C ALA A 2 -4.25 -88.32 70.31
N PRO A 3 -3.86 -87.06 69.92
CA PRO A 3 -4.28 -86.30 68.71
C PRO A 3 -3.31 -85.20 68.12
N ARG A 4 -3.86 -84.44 67.13
CA ARG A 4 -3.56 -83.06 66.62
C ARG A 4 -2.75 -82.98 65.30
N LYS A 5 -3.35 -82.59 64.16
CA LYS A 5 -3.90 -81.29 63.66
C LYS A 5 -2.84 -80.37 63.05
N ASN A 6 -2.92 -80.10 61.74
CA ASN A 6 -3.18 -78.76 61.16
C ASN A 6 -3.15 -78.75 59.61
N SER A 7 -4.09 -77.98 59.05
CA SER A 7 -4.39 -77.74 57.62
C SER A 7 -3.32 -76.97 56.85
N PRO A 8 -3.38 -76.97 55.49
CA PRO A 8 -2.88 -75.87 54.68
C PRO A 8 -4.01 -74.96 54.17
N PHE A 9 -3.67 -73.68 54.10
CA PHE A 9 -4.46 -72.53 53.70
C PHE A 9 -4.79 -72.50 52.20
N ALA A 10 -5.93 -71.88 51.89
CA ALA A 10 -6.43 -71.53 50.57
C ALA A 10 -5.56 -70.49 49.84
N THR A 11 -5.54 -70.54 48.52
CA THR A 11 -5.31 -69.37 47.64
C THR A 11 -6.34 -69.34 46.52
N SER A 12 -6.81 -68.13 46.26
CA SER A 12 -8.06 -67.73 45.61
C SER A 12 -8.07 -67.91 44.08
N LYS A 13 -9.27 -68.16 43.54
CA LYS A 13 -9.61 -68.01 42.12
C LYS A 13 -10.06 -66.58 41.84
N GLU A 14 -9.54 -65.96 40.78
CA GLU A 14 -9.99 -64.70 40.18
C GLU A 14 -10.67 -65.02 38.83
N PRO A 15 -11.78 -64.36 38.44
CA PRO A 15 -12.56 -64.77 37.27
C PRO A 15 -12.05 -64.15 35.96
N GLU A 16 -11.98 -64.97 34.90
CA GLU A 16 -11.67 -64.54 33.52
C GLU A 16 -12.74 -63.57 32.99
N ALA A 17 -12.35 -62.35 32.66
CA ALA A 17 -13.15 -61.41 31.89
C ALA A 17 -12.96 -61.71 30.39
N GLN A 18 -14.06 -62.05 29.72
CA GLN A 18 -14.14 -62.20 28.27
C GLN A 18 -13.88 -60.83 27.60
N VAL A 19 -12.87 -60.77 26.73
CA VAL A 19 -12.56 -59.58 25.92
C VAL A 19 -13.14 -59.80 24.51
N GLU A 20 -14.19 -59.06 24.17
CA GLU A 20 -14.70 -58.95 22.79
C GLU A 20 -13.61 -58.40 21.85
N PRO A 21 -13.52 -58.89 20.59
CA PRO A 21 -12.59 -58.34 19.62
C PRO A 21 -13.05 -56.93 19.21
N ARG A 22 -12.28 -55.91 19.64
CA ARG A 22 -12.40 -54.55 19.12
C ARG A 22 -12.30 -54.57 17.60
N THR A 23 -13.33 -54.09 16.93
CA THR A 23 -13.29 -53.73 15.51
C THR A 23 -12.16 -52.72 15.29
N ARG A 24 -11.12 -53.12 14.56
CA ARG A 24 -10.11 -52.17 14.06
C ARG A 24 -10.81 -51.25 13.07
N SER A 25 -10.80 -49.96 13.36
CA SER A 25 -11.06 -48.91 12.37
C SER A 25 -10.09 -49.06 11.20
N PRO A 26 -10.48 -48.74 9.95
CA PRO A 26 -9.60 -48.91 8.80
C PRO A 26 -8.39 -47.98 8.94
N THR A 27 -7.22 -48.56 9.25
CA THR A 27 -5.92 -47.92 9.10
C THR A 27 -5.53 -47.91 7.61
N GLU A 28 -4.75 -46.91 7.20
CA GLU A 28 -4.24 -46.57 5.87
C GLU A 28 -3.47 -47.68 5.10
N GLU A 29 -3.70 -48.97 5.39
CA GLU A 29 -2.92 -50.11 4.88
C GLU A 29 -3.43 -50.71 3.55
N ASP A 30 -4.48 -50.18 2.93
CA ASP A 30 -5.11 -50.78 1.71
C ASP A 30 -5.03 -49.88 0.46
N ILE A 31 -4.08 -48.93 0.39
CA ILE A 31 -3.83 -48.20 -0.87
C ILE A 31 -2.81 -48.98 -1.68
N ASP A 32 -3.24 -49.55 -2.82
CA ASP A 32 -2.36 -50.21 -3.79
C ASP A 32 -1.21 -49.24 -4.17
N PRO A 33 0.06 -49.61 -3.96
CA PRO A 33 1.20 -48.78 -4.33
C PRO A 33 1.16 -48.30 -5.78
N ASN A 34 0.59 -49.09 -6.70
CA ASN A 34 0.44 -48.69 -8.09
C ASN A 34 -0.62 -47.59 -8.27
N GLN A 35 -1.70 -47.64 -7.49
CA GLN A 35 -2.70 -46.56 -7.48
C GLN A 35 -2.08 -45.28 -6.91
N ARG A 36 -1.30 -45.39 -5.84
CA ARG A 36 -0.60 -44.24 -5.26
C ARG A 36 0.42 -43.62 -6.22
N ILE A 37 1.11 -44.44 -7.02
CA ILE A 37 2.02 -43.97 -8.06
C ILE A 37 1.23 -43.20 -9.13
N ALA A 38 0.11 -43.74 -9.63
CA ALA A 38 -0.71 -43.07 -10.63
C ALA A 38 -1.26 -41.72 -10.13
N ASP A 39 -1.75 -41.65 -8.89
CA ASP A 39 -2.26 -40.41 -8.29
C ASP A 39 -1.15 -39.35 -8.12
N LEU A 40 0.09 -39.79 -7.83
CA LEU A 40 1.24 -38.89 -7.73
C LEU A 40 1.73 -38.42 -9.10
N GLU A 41 1.68 -39.28 -10.12
CA GLU A 41 2.01 -38.91 -11.51
C GLU A 41 1.03 -37.86 -12.05
N GLU A 42 -0.27 -37.99 -11.75
CA GLU A 42 -1.28 -36.99 -12.10
C GLU A 42 -1.01 -35.65 -11.40
N GLN A 43 -0.73 -35.66 -10.09
CA GLN A 43 -0.36 -34.44 -9.36
C GLN A 43 0.90 -33.77 -9.90
N VAL A 44 1.90 -34.57 -10.31
CA VAL A 44 3.12 -34.03 -10.93
C VAL A 44 2.79 -33.35 -12.26
N GLN A 45 1.93 -33.94 -13.09
CA GLN A 45 1.51 -33.33 -14.36
C GLN A 45 0.75 -32.02 -14.14
N ASP A 46 -0.17 -31.98 -13.17
CA ASP A 46 -0.91 -30.77 -12.84
C ASP A 46 0.02 -29.65 -12.34
N LEU A 47 0.96 -29.99 -11.45
CA LEU A 47 1.96 -29.04 -10.95
C LEU A 47 2.90 -28.57 -12.06
N GLU A 48 3.27 -29.43 -13.01
CA GLU A 48 4.06 -29.04 -14.18
C GLU A 48 3.31 -28.07 -15.08
N ALA A 49 2.01 -28.30 -15.31
CA ALA A 49 1.16 -27.39 -16.06
C ALA A 49 1.02 -26.02 -15.36
N GLU A 50 0.85 -26.03 -14.04
CA GLU A 50 0.78 -24.80 -13.24
C GLU A 50 2.11 -24.02 -13.29
N LEU A 51 3.24 -24.72 -13.15
CA LEU A 51 4.58 -24.13 -13.29
C LEU A 51 4.80 -23.52 -14.68
N GLN A 52 4.34 -24.18 -15.75
CA GLN A 52 4.42 -23.62 -17.11
C GLN A 52 3.61 -22.33 -17.23
N ASN A 53 2.41 -22.30 -16.64
CA ASN A 53 1.56 -21.11 -16.62
C ASN A 53 2.22 -19.95 -15.85
N TYR A 54 2.73 -20.20 -14.63
CA TYR A 54 3.47 -19.18 -13.89
C TYR A 54 4.68 -18.66 -14.65
N ASN A 55 5.47 -19.54 -15.27
CA ASN A 55 6.61 -19.13 -16.09
C ASN A 55 6.18 -18.27 -17.29
N ALA A 56 5.04 -18.56 -17.92
CA ALA A 56 4.50 -17.73 -18.99
C ALA A 56 4.11 -16.33 -18.48
N ARG A 57 3.46 -16.24 -17.31
CA ARG A 57 3.10 -14.97 -16.68
C ARG A 57 4.32 -14.13 -16.31
N VAL A 58 5.36 -14.76 -15.76
CA VAL A 58 6.63 -14.08 -15.42
C VAL A 58 7.27 -13.49 -16.67
N ARG A 59 7.36 -14.24 -17.78
CA ARG A 59 7.91 -13.72 -19.04
C ARG A 59 7.12 -12.54 -19.59
N GLU A 60 5.80 -12.54 -19.43
CA GLU A 60 4.96 -11.43 -19.86
C GLU A 60 5.18 -10.19 -19.00
N GLN A 61 5.31 -10.36 -17.68
CA GLN A 61 5.68 -9.28 -16.78
C GLN A 61 7.05 -8.71 -17.10
N GLU A 62 8.05 -9.55 -17.43
CA GLU A 62 9.38 -9.11 -17.85
C GLU A 62 9.32 -8.26 -19.13
N ARG A 63 8.48 -8.64 -20.11
CA ARG A 63 8.26 -7.83 -21.32
C ARG A 63 7.66 -6.46 -20.98
N MET A 64 6.65 -6.42 -20.12
CA MET A 64 6.04 -5.15 -19.69
C MET A 64 7.06 -4.26 -18.96
N ILE A 65 7.88 -4.84 -18.06
CA ILE A 65 8.93 -4.11 -17.35
C ILE A 65 9.92 -3.49 -18.35
N ASN A 66 10.34 -4.23 -19.37
CA ASN A 66 11.28 -3.71 -20.37
C ASN A 66 10.66 -2.57 -21.21
N SER A 67 9.40 -2.71 -21.62
CA SER A 67 8.67 -1.64 -22.33
C SER A 67 8.51 -0.36 -21.48
N LEU A 68 8.22 -0.52 -20.19
CA LEU A 68 8.14 0.61 -19.27
C LEU A 68 9.50 1.29 -19.07
N LYS A 69 10.59 0.53 -18.96
CA LYS A 69 11.95 1.08 -18.90
C LYS A 69 12.29 1.89 -20.14
N GLU A 70 12.01 1.38 -21.34
CA GLU A 70 12.21 2.12 -22.59
C GLU A 70 11.43 3.44 -22.62
N THR A 71 10.20 3.43 -22.09
CA THR A 71 9.35 4.63 -21.99
C THR A 71 9.93 5.64 -21.00
N ILE A 72 10.45 5.19 -19.86
CA ILE A 72 11.11 6.05 -18.88
C ILE A 72 12.35 6.68 -19.49
N ASP A 73 13.22 5.89 -20.14
CA ASP A 73 14.43 6.39 -20.79
C ASP A 73 14.11 7.45 -21.87
N ALA A 74 13.01 7.25 -22.62
CA ALA A 74 12.55 8.22 -23.60
C ALA A 74 12.07 9.54 -22.96
N LYS A 75 11.35 9.45 -21.83
CA LYS A 75 10.92 10.62 -21.08
C LYS A 75 12.09 11.35 -20.44
N ASP A 76 13.06 10.64 -19.87
CA ASP A 76 14.26 11.23 -19.27
C ASP A 76 15.08 12.00 -20.31
N ARG A 77 15.25 11.45 -21.51
CA ARG A 77 15.87 12.18 -22.63
C ARG A 77 15.13 13.49 -22.96
N THR A 78 13.80 13.45 -22.94
CA THR A 78 12.98 14.63 -23.21
C THR A 78 13.13 15.69 -22.11
N ILE A 79 13.14 15.28 -20.84
CA ILE A 79 13.37 16.16 -19.69
C ILE A 79 14.74 16.83 -19.79
N ILE A 80 15.79 16.06 -20.11
CA ILE A 80 17.15 16.60 -20.30
C ILE A 80 17.16 17.65 -21.41
N GLN A 81 16.52 17.37 -22.55
CA GLN A 81 16.43 18.32 -23.66
C GLN A 81 15.69 19.61 -23.27
N GLN A 82 14.56 19.50 -22.55
CA GLN A 82 13.82 20.66 -22.06
C GLN A 82 14.64 21.48 -21.06
N ALA A 83 15.36 20.83 -20.14
CA ALA A 83 16.23 21.49 -19.18
C ALA A 83 17.34 22.28 -19.89
N GLN A 84 17.94 21.70 -20.95
CA GLN A 84 18.92 22.39 -21.78
C GLN A 84 18.33 23.60 -22.51
N GLN A 85 17.13 23.48 -23.09
CA GLN A 85 16.44 24.60 -23.74
C GLN A 85 16.17 25.75 -22.77
N ILE A 86 15.72 25.46 -21.54
CA ILE A 86 15.52 26.46 -20.49
C ILE A 86 16.85 27.15 -20.14
N ALA A 87 17.94 26.38 -20.02
CA ALA A 87 19.27 26.93 -19.74
C ALA A 87 19.76 27.86 -20.87
N HIS A 88 19.46 27.54 -22.13
CA HIS A 88 19.81 28.37 -23.29
C HIS A 88 18.98 29.67 -23.37
N CYS A 89 17.71 29.64 -23.00
CA CYS A 89 16.85 30.83 -22.96
C CYS A 89 17.18 31.80 -21.81
N SER A 90 17.96 31.35 -20.80
CA SER A 90 18.30 32.13 -19.61
C SER A 90 19.58 32.98 -19.74
N ARG A 91 20.20 33.08 -20.92
CA ARG A 91 21.35 33.99 -21.14
C ARG A 91 20.85 35.44 -21.35
N PRO A 92 21.23 36.41 -20.50
CA PRO A 92 20.82 37.80 -20.69
C PRO A 92 21.60 38.38 -21.88
N THR A 93 20.88 38.65 -22.96
CA THR A 93 21.39 39.45 -24.08
C THR A 93 20.87 40.88 -23.92
N THR A 94 21.78 41.84 -24.07
CA THR A 94 21.55 43.26 -24.39
C THR A 94 21.60 44.26 -23.23
N ILE A 95 22.78 44.90 -23.15
CA ILE A 95 23.04 46.27 -22.71
C ILE A 95 22.10 47.24 -23.43
N LEU A 96 21.32 48.09 -22.75
CA LEU A 96 20.88 49.44 -23.18
C LEU A 96 20.20 50.24 -22.02
N PRO A 97 20.12 51.58 -22.11
CA PRO A 97 20.34 52.48 -20.96
C PRO A 97 19.07 53.00 -20.27
N SER A 98 19.32 53.40 -19.02
CA SER A 98 18.55 54.22 -18.08
C SER A 98 17.43 55.10 -18.65
N VAL A 99 16.18 54.80 -18.26
CA VAL A 99 15.10 55.79 -18.11
C VAL A 99 14.33 55.45 -16.83
N GLU A 100 14.27 56.42 -15.92
CA GLU A 100 13.64 56.34 -14.60
C GLU A 100 12.11 56.20 -14.72
N GLY A 101 11.56 55.18 -14.06
CA GLY A 101 10.14 54.92 -13.84
C GLY A 101 9.98 54.01 -12.61
N PRO A 102 8.82 54.01 -11.92
CA PRO A 102 8.70 53.55 -10.54
C PRO A 102 9.06 52.08 -10.39
N GLN A 103 10.02 51.79 -9.51
CA GLN A 103 10.63 50.47 -9.29
C GLN A 103 9.59 49.40 -8.94
N ILE A 104 9.31 48.49 -9.87
CA ILE A 104 9.11 47.08 -9.53
C ILE A 104 10.45 46.40 -9.76
N ARG A 105 11.28 46.38 -8.71
CA ARG A 105 12.55 45.64 -8.70
C ARG A 105 12.25 44.14 -8.63
N GLY A 106 12.19 43.50 -9.79
CA GLY A 106 12.66 42.13 -9.91
C GLY A 106 14.16 42.13 -9.65
N SER A 107 14.57 41.78 -8.43
CA SER A 107 15.98 41.66 -8.07
C SER A 107 16.41 40.23 -8.28
N THR A 108 17.10 39.99 -9.39
CA THR A 108 18.06 38.89 -9.52
C THR A 108 19.23 39.15 -8.57
N ASP A 109 19.74 38.06 -8.02
CA ASP A 109 20.93 37.92 -7.18
C ASP A 109 20.84 38.39 -5.71
N GLY A 110 20.94 37.39 -4.83
CA GLY A 110 21.68 37.54 -3.58
C GLY A 110 20.90 37.83 -2.30
N ASN A 111 19.74 37.21 -2.05
CA ASN A 111 19.21 37.07 -0.67
C ASN A 111 18.01 36.10 -0.58
N ARG A 112 18.18 34.78 -0.76
CA ARG A 112 17.10 33.83 -0.42
C ARG A 112 17.11 33.56 1.09
N LYS A 113 16.73 34.56 1.89
CA LYS A 113 16.05 34.27 3.16
C LYS A 113 14.67 33.73 2.79
N GLY A 114 14.39 32.49 3.19
CA GLY A 114 13.32 31.62 2.72
C GLY A 114 12.01 32.31 2.38
N ALA A 115 11.68 32.32 1.09
CA ALA A 115 10.28 32.46 0.70
C ALA A 115 9.52 31.26 1.31
N ASP A 116 8.43 31.56 2.00
CA ASP A 116 7.63 30.51 2.61
C ASP A 116 6.94 29.65 1.57
N VAL A 117 6.97 28.33 1.76
CA VAL A 117 6.29 27.39 0.88
C VAL A 117 4.80 27.72 0.86
N VAL A 118 4.22 27.76 -0.34
CA VAL A 118 2.81 28.04 -0.58
C VAL A 118 1.94 27.06 0.21
N THR A 119 0.82 27.52 0.76
CA THR A 119 -0.13 26.64 1.45
C THR A 119 -0.75 25.62 0.47
N LEU A 120 -0.80 24.36 0.87
CA LEU A 120 -1.55 23.33 0.15
C LEU A 120 -3.06 23.55 0.35
N LYS A 121 -3.77 23.78 -0.75
CA LYS A 121 -5.22 24.00 -0.80
C LYS A 121 -5.88 22.97 -1.71
N ASP A 122 -7.15 22.67 -1.44
CA ASP A 122 -7.91 21.74 -2.27
C ASP A 122 -8.12 22.30 -3.68
N GLY A 123 -7.78 21.50 -4.70
CA GLY A 123 -8.06 21.83 -6.11
C GLY A 123 -7.29 23.02 -6.68
N ILE A 124 -6.23 23.51 -6.00
CA ILE A 124 -5.37 24.62 -6.45
C ILE A 124 -3.92 24.13 -6.58
N ASP A 125 -3.21 24.62 -7.59
CA ASP A 125 -1.76 24.42 -7.75
C ASP A 125 -0.99 25.14 -6.61
N PRO A 126 -0.08 24.49 -5.87
CA PRO A 126 0.64 23.28 -6.21
C PRO A 126 -0.14 21.98 -5.99
N THR A 127 -0.01 21.03 -6.93
CA THR A 127 -0.35 19.62 -6.67
C THR A 127 0.35 19.11 -5.41
N VAL A 128 -0.23 18.12 -4.71
CA VAL A 128 0.36 17.53 -3.50
C VAL A 128 1.82 17.11 -3.73
N THR A 129 2.14 16.52 -4.88
CA THR A 129 3.50 16.12 -5.26
C THR A 129 4.44 17.31 -5.40
N ASN A 130 4.02 18.37 -6.10
CA ASN A 130 4.83 19.58 -6.27
C ASN A 130 5.03 20.29 -4.92
N TRP A 131 3.99 20.32 -4.08
CA TRP A 131 4.06 20.87 -2.73
C TRP A 131 5.05 20.10 -1.84
N ILE A 132 5.03 18.77 -1.87
CA ILE A 132 6.00 17.93 -1.14
C ILE A 132 7.44 18.25 -1.59
N MET A 133 7.66 18.44 -2.89
CA MET A 133 8.98 18.83 -3.41
C MET A 133 9.44 20.18 -2.84
N LEU A 134 8.58 21.20 -2.84
CA LEU A 134 8.90 22.52 -2.28
C LEU A 134 9.17 22.48 -0.77
N ILE A 135 8.44 21.64 -0.04
CA ILE A 135 8.67 21.43 1.39
C ILE A 135 10.04 20.76 1.63
N ARG A 136 10.39 19.73 0.85
CA ARG A 136 11.68 19.05 0.95
C ARG A 136 12.84 19.99 0.65
N ASP A 137 12.72 20.81 -0.39
CA ASP A 137 13.71 21.83 -0.76
C ASP A 137 13.91 22.82 0.40
N LYS A 138 12.83 23.30 1.02
CA LYS A 138 12.92 24.20 2.19
C LYS A 138 13.64 23.56 3.38
N PHE A 139 13.40 22.29 3.68
CA PHE A 139 14.07 21.61 4.79
C PHE A 139 15.56 21.35 4.50
N GLN A 140 15.93 21.20 3.23
CA GLN A 140 17.33 21.10 2.81
C GLN A 140 18.05 22.46 2.88
N ASP A 141 17.37 23.54 2.52
CA ASP A 141 17.91 24.90 2.55
C ASP A 141 18.03 25.47 3.98
N GLU A 142 17.11 25.09 4.88
CA GLU A 142 17.03 25.61 6.25
C GLU A 142 17.12 24.52 7.33
N PRO A 143 18.17 23.68 7.36
CA PRO A 143 18.25 22.52 8.25
C PRO A 143 18.28 22.92 9.73
N MET A 144 18.82 24.10 10.05
CA MET A 144 18.86 24.63 11.43
C MET A 144 17.49 25.08 11.95
N ASN A 145 16.54 25.42 11.06
CA ASN A 145 15.19 25.84 11.45
C ASN A 145 14.26 24.64 11.69
N TYR A 146 14.61 23.47 11.13
CA TYR A 146 13.81 22.25 11.19
C TYR A 146 14.69 21.03 11.54
N PRO A 147 15.27 21.00 12.76
CA PRO A 147 16.32 20.04 13.13
C PRO A 147 15.81 18.60 13.31
N ASP A 148 14.50 18.42 13.52
CA ASP A 148 13.87 17.13 13.78
C ASP A 148 12.59 16.95 12.96
N GLU A 149 12.20 15.70 12.71
CA GLU A 149 11.01 15.38 11.91
C GLU A 149 9.72 15.94 12.52
N GLN A 150 9.62 16.06 13.85
CA GLN A 150 8.44 16.65 14.50
C GLN A 150 8.33 18.16 14.25
N SER A 151 9.45 18.88 14.21
CA SER A 151 9.51 20.28 13.81
C SER A 151 9.09 20.47 12.34
N GLN A 152 9.49 19.54 11.46
CA GLN A 152 9.13 19.50 10.05
C GLN A 152 7.63 19.23 9.87
N ILE A 153 7.08 18.21 10.55
CA ILE A 153 5.65 17.89 10.54
C ILE A 153 4.83 19.07 11.07
N ARG A 154 5.25 19.71 12.17
CA ARG A 154 4.59 20.93 12.68
C ARG A 154 4.58 22.06 11.65
N TYR A 155 5.67 22.24 10.92
CA TYR A 155 5.73 23.23 9.84
C TYR A 155 4.76 22.87 8.71
N CYS A 156 4.79 21.63 8.23
CA CYS A 156 3.89 21.13 7.18
C CYS A 156 2.42 21.35 7.54
N ARG A 157 2.02 21.03 8.79
CA ARG A 157 0.65 21.22 9.28
C ARG A 157 0.16 22.66 9.20
N ARG A 158 1.02 23.64 9.50
CA ARG A 158 0.69 25.07 9.38
C ARG A 158 0.51 25.52 7.92
N ARG A 159 0.95 24.70 6.97
CA ARG A 159 0.90 24.94 5.53
C ARG A 159 -0.19 24.11 4.85
N LEU A 160 -1.09 23.49 5.60
CA LEU A 160 -2.29 22.85 5.09
C LEU A 160 -3.50 23.76 5.29
N GLU A 161 -4.36 23.83 4.29
CA GLU A 161 -5.70 24.41 4.39
C GLU A 161 -6.75 23.44 3.80
N GLY A 162 -8.02 23.72 4.05
CA GLY A 162 -9.13 22.93 3.48
C GLY A 162 -9.17 21.48 3.96
N THR A 163 -9.51 20.58 3.04
CA THR A 163 -9.74 19.14 3.24
C THR A 163 -8.47 18.45 3.70
N ALA A 164 -7.31 18.84 3.20
CA ALA A 164 -6.01 18.32 3.66
C ALA A 164 -5.81 18.59 5.16
N LEU A 165 -6.08 19.82 5.63
CA LEU A 165 -5.97 20.19 7.04
C LEU A 165 -7.01 19.44 7.89
N SER A 166 -8.27 19.39 7.44
CA SER A 166 -9.34 18.70 8.17
C SER A 166 -9.04 17.21 8.36
N ARG A 167 -8.47 16.55 7.34
CA ARG A 167 -8.11 15.13 7.40
C ARG A 167 -6.99 14.87 8.39
N VAL A 168 -5.91 15.66 8.32
CA VAL A 168 -4.80 15.57 9.26
C VAL A 168 -5.26 15.88 10.68
N GLY A 169 -6.13 16.88 10.85
CA GLY A 169 -6.75 17.20 12.14
C GLY A 169 -7.56 16.04 12.72
N ALA A 170 -8.40 15.38 11.90
CA ALA A 170 -9.19 14.24 12.33
C ALA A 170 -8.33 13.02 12.72
N TYR A 171 -7.21 12.79 12.02
CA TYR A 171 -6.25 11.75 12.37
C TYR A 171 -5.64 11.97 13.75
N LEU A 172 -5.22 13.21 14.03
CA LEU A 172 -4.60 13.59 15.30
C LEU A 172 -5.57 13.58 16.48
N GLN A 173 -6.84 13.97 16.27
CA GLN A 173 -7.89 13.93 17.30
C GLN A 173 -8.17 12.50 17.81
N ARG A 174 -7.83 11.48 17.03
CA ARG A 174 -7.94 10.06 17.41
C ARG A 174 -6.78 9.58 18.29
N GLY A 175 -5.90 10.49 18.74
CA GLY A 175 -4.72 10.16 19.54
C GLY A 175 -3.59 9.50 18.76
N LYS A 176 -3.68 9.48 17.42
CA LYS A 176 -2.59 9.03 16.55
C LYS A 176 -1.69 10.21 16.23
N ASP A 177 -0.39 9.98 16.13
CA ASP A 177 0.56 10.99 15.65
C ASP A 177 1.28 10.49 14.39
N PHE A 178 2.02 11.37 13.74
CA PHE A 178 2.91 10.99 12.63
C PHE A 178 4.30 10.74 13.19
N ASP A 179 4.70 9.47 13.19
CA ASP A 179 6.02 9.06 13.67
C ASP A 179 7.15 9.46 12.70
N SER A 180 6.80 9.74 11.44
CA SER A 180 7.77 10.23 10.45
C SER A 180 7.18 11.19 9.43
N LEU A 181 8.04 12.01 8.85
CA LEU A 181 7.66 12.93 7.78
C LEU A 181 7.17 12.19 6.53
N GLU A 182 7.72 11.00 6.25
CA GLU A 182 7.29 10.18 5.12
C GLU A 182 5.88 9.61 5.32
N LEU A 183 5.53 9.19 6.53
CA LEU A 183 4.15 8.78 6.84
C LEU A 183 3.18 9.95 6.67
N PHE A 184 3.59 11.14 7.09
CA PHE A 184 2.80 12.35 6.88
C PHE A 184 2.58 12.63 5.38
N PHE A 185 3.63 12.57 4.55
CA PHE A 185 3.51 12.80 3.11
C PHE A 185 2.66 11.73 2.40
N LYS A 186 2.78 10.46 2.78
CA LYS A 186 1.91 9.40 2.26
C LYS A 186 0.44 9.61 2.63
N PHE A 187 0.17 10.27 3.75
CA PHE A 187 -1.19 10.53 4.21
C PHE A 187 -1.87 11.71 3.50
N LEU A 188 -1.12 12.63 2.88
CA LEU A 188 -1.68 13.83 2.24
C LEU A 188 -2.47 13.60 0.93
N PRO A 189 -2.06 12.71 0.00
CA PRO A 189 -2.78 12.48 -1.24
C PRO A 189 -4.26 12.19 -1.01
N ASN A 190 -5.12 12.97 -1.69
CA ASN A 190 -6.54 12.71 -1.75
C ASN A 190 -6.79 11.59 -2.75
N ASN A 191 -6.73 10.35 -2.25
CA ASN A 191 -7.01 9.15 -3.01
C ASN A 191 -8.40 9.16 -3.67
N LYS A 192 -9.34 9.98 -3.17
CA LYS A 192 -10.72 10.01 -3.68
C LYS A 192 -10.85 10.44 -5.15
N GLU A 193 -10.04 11.38 -5.62
CA GLU A 193 -10.12 11.85 -7.02
C GLU A 193 -9.13 11.14 -7.93
N GLN A 194 -7.97 10.72 -7.40
CA GLN A 194 -7.00 9.96 -8.19
C GLN A 194 -7.43 8.49 -8.39
N LEU A 195 -8.06 7.83 -7.42
CA LEU A 195 -8.62 6.48 -7.66
C LEU A 195 -9.82 6.54 -8.59
N VAL A 196 -10.77 7.45 -8.37
CA VAL A 196 -11.94 7.58 -9.28
C VAL A 196 -11.51 7.94 -10.71
N ALA A 197 -10.49 8.80 -10.87
CA ALA A 197 -9.95 9.14 -12.19
C ALA A 197 -9.10 8.01 -12.82
N ALA A 198 -8.31 7.28 -12.03
CA ALA A 198 -7.45 6.18 -12.51
C ALA A 198 -8.19 4.85 -12.72
N GLN A 199 -9.44 4.75 -12.27
CA GLN A 199 -10.24 3.51 -12.30
C GLN A 199 -11.45 3.57 -13.22
N ASN A 200 -11.74 4.71 -13.86
CA ASN A 200 -12.74 4.77 -14.93
C ASN A 200 -12.32 3.83 -16.08
N GLY A 201 -13.05 2.72 -16.25
CA GLY A 201 -12.83 1.72 -17.30
C GLY A 201 -12.10 0.44 -16.90
N LYS A 202 -11.73 0.25 -15.62
CA LYS A 202 -11.15 -1.02 -15.14
C LYS A 202 -12.23 -2.03 -14.69
N PRO A 203 -12.00 -3.34 -14.81
CA PRO A 203 -12.87 -4.37 -14.24
C PRO A 203 -13.05 -4.19 -12.73
N PHE A 204 -14.24 -4.52 -12.21
CA PHE A 204 -14.57 -4.39 -10.79
C PHE A 204 -13.59 -5.12 -9.85
N ALA A 205 -13.04 -6.26 -10.28
CA ALA A 205 -12.08 -7.03 -9.49
C ALA A 205 -10.79 -6.24 -9.21
N ASP A 206 -10.25 -5.55 -10.23
CA ASP A 206 -9.04 -4.74 -10.09
C ASP A 206 -9.31 -3.47 -9.26
N TRP A 207 -10.51 -2.89 -9.42
CA TRP A 207 -10.98 -1.79 -8.59
C TRP A 207 -11.06 -2.20 -7.11
N PHE A 208 -11.68 -3.36 -6.84
CA PHE A 208 -11.91 -3.86 -5.49
C PHE A 208 -10.61 -4.28 -4.80
N ALA A 209 -9.66 -4.90 -5.53
CA ALA A 209 -8.33 -5.20 -4.99
C ALA A 209 -7.60 -3.93 -4.54
N THR A 210 -7.61 -2.89 -5.39
CA THR A 210 -7.01 -1.58 -5.05
C THR A 210 -7.69 -0.95 -3.82
N PHE A 211 -9.02 -1.05 -3.74
CA PHE A 211 -9.80 -0.56 -2.60
C PHE A 211 -9.52 -1.35 -1.31
N GLN A 212 -9.32 -2.67 -1.40
CA GLN A 212 -8.95 -3.51 -0.26
C GLN A 212 -7.56 -3.15 0.26
N ASP A 213 -6.58 -3.00 -0.62
CA ASP A 213 -5.23 -2.55 -0.22
C ASP A 213 -5.30 -1.20 0.51
N GLU A 214 -6.15 -0.28 0.03
CA GLU A 214 -6.35 1.01 0.66
C GLU A 214 -7.08 0.92 2.01
N LEU A 215 -8.07 0.03 2.15
CA LEU A 215 -8.72 -0.25 3.44
C LEU A 215 -7.73 -0.80 4.47
N TYR A 216 -6.81 -1.67 4.04
CA TYR A 216 -5.76 -2.23 4.89
C TYR A 216 -4.76 -1.16 5.34
N GLU A 217 -4.33 -0.27 4.44
CA GLU A 217 -3.37 0.78 4.79
C GLU A 217 -3.96 1.88 5.68
N THR A 218 -5.25 2.19 5.52
CA THR A 218 -5.88 3.31 6.22
C THR A 218 -6.60 2.93 7.52
N ALA A 219 -6.73 1.62 7.81
CA ALA A 219 -7.32 1.06 9.03
C ALA A 219 -8.67 1.69 9.40
N TRP A 220 -9.63 1.63 8.47
CA TRP A 220 -10.95 2.23 8.66
C TRP A 220 -11.82 1.42 9.63
N PRO A 221 -12.68 2.08 10.43
CA PRO A 221 -13.68 1.40 11.24
C PRO A 221 -14.64 0.56 10.38
N GLU A 222 -15.04 -0.60 10.88
CA GLU A 222 -15.91 -1.55 10.17
C GLU A 222 -17.30 -0.98 9.83
N GLU A 223 -17.71 0.12 10.48
CA GLU A 223 -18.97 0.80 10.19
C GLU A 223 -18.87 1.87 9.08
N ASP A 224 -17.71 2.50 8.91
CA ASP A 224 -17.54 3.64 7.98
C ASP A 224 -17.22 3.20 6.54
N TRP A 225 -16.64 2.00 6.36
CA TRP A 225 -16.19 1.57 5.04
C TRP A 225 -17.34 1.29 4.08
N LYS A 226 -18.52 0.92 4.56
CA LYS A 226 -19.70 0.62 3.70
C LYS A 226 -20.24 1.87 3.02
N GLU A 227 -20.40 2.95 3.79
CA GLU A 227 -20.85 4.24 3.26
C GLU A 227 -19.81 4.80 2.28
N LYS A 228 -18.52 4.60 2.59
CA LYS A 228 -17.44 5.02 1.71
C LYS A 228 -17.30 4.16 0.45
N LEU A 229 -17.45 2.84 0.55
CA LEU A 229 -17.53 1.94 -0.59
C LEU A 229 -18.64 2.38 -1.53
N HIS A 230 -19.82 2.70 -0.98
CA HIS A 230 -20.94 3.20 -1.78
C HIS A 230 -20.59 4.49 -2.52
N ILE A 231 -19.93 5.44 -1.85
CA ILE A 231 -19.50 6.72 -2.44
C ILE A 231 -18.37 6.54 -3.49
N MET A 232 -17.51 5.54 -3.32
CA MET A 232 -16.33 5.30 -4.18
C MET A 232 -16.60 4.35 -5.35
N LEU A 233 -17.73 3.65 -5.33
CA LEU A 233 -18.18 2.82 -6.45
C LEU A 233 -18.29 3.66 -7.75
N PRO A 234 -17.94 3.10 -8.92
CA PRO A 234 -18.25 3.72 -10.20
C PRO A 234 -19.74 4.09 -10.30
N LYS A 235 -20.05 5.27 -10.86
CA LYS A 235 -21.43 5.81 -10.95
C LYS A 235 -22.41 4.82 -11.59
N GLU A 236 -21.95 4.01 -12.53
CA GLU A 236 -22.72 2.96 -13.19
C GLU A 236 -23.22 1.87 -12.22
N LEU A 237 -22.42 1.55 -11.21
CA LEU A 237 -22.75 0.57 -10.18
C LEU A 237 -23.57 1.20 -9.04
N GLN A 238 -23.30 2.47 -8.69
CA GLN A 238 -24.13 3.23 -7.74
C GLN A 238 -25.58 3.33 -8.23
N LEU A 239 -25.79 3.57 -9.53
CA LEU A 239 -27.13 3.64 -10.14
C LEU A 239 -27.89 2.30 -10.15
N LYS A 240 -27.18 1.16 -10.11
CA LYS A 240 -27.81 -0.16 -10.00
C LYS A 240 -28.21 -0.47 -8.55
N THR A 241 -27.35 -0.16 -7.58
CA THR A 241 -27.66 -0.42 -6.16
C THR A 241 -28.76 0.49 -5.63
N SER A 242 -28.94 1.71 -6.16
CA SER A 242 -30.06 2.59 -5.79
C SER A 242 -31.40 2.25 -6.47
N LYS A 243 -31.44 1.32 -7.43
CA LYS A 243 -32.70 0.88 -8.08
C LYS A 243 -33.29 -0.40 -7.46
N GLU A 244 -32.55 -1.07 -6.59
CA GLU A 244 -32.97 -2.30 -5.91
C GLU A 244 -33.30 -2.09 -4.43
N ALA A 245 -33.23 -0.85 -3.93
CA ALA A 245 -33.69 -0.43 -2.60
C ALA A 245 -35.04 0.30 -2.69
#